data_AF-A0AAD7CK78-F1
#
_entry.id   AF-A0AAD7CK78-F1
#
_cell.length_a   1.000
_cell.length_b   1.000
_cell.length_c   1.000
_cell.angle_alpha   90.00
_cell.angle_beta   90.00
_cell.angle_gamma   90.00
#
_symmetry.space_group_name_H-M   'P 1'
#
loop_
_entity.id
_entity.type
_entity.pdbx_description
1 polymer ?
#
loop_
_entity_poly.entity_id
_entity_poly.type
_entity_poly.pdbx_seq_one_letter_code
_entity_poly.pdbx_strand_id
1 'polypeptide(L)'
;MTPPVQSPFPELLSSNSAPCTDLQSATIWEAIQGARMDIGRIEIAMKQLAAKRSQLKVFVQKNSSILSAIRRLPPEILSEIFALCVCGDPFNPRRRGAWVVARVCRQWRAVAMNTAELWRHFFVPKSGF
;
A
#
# COMPACT_ATOMS: atom_id res chain seq x y z
N MET A 1 -17.15 1.22 -26.09
CA MET A 1 -18.24 0.62 -25.30
C MET A 1 -18.43 -0.79 -25.82
N THR A 2 -18.21 -1.82 -24.99
CA THR A 2 -18.57 -3.19 -25.36
C THR A 2 -20.10 -3.30 -25.37
N PRO A 3 -20.71 -3.87 -26.43
CA PRO A 3 -22.15 -4.03 -26.48
C PRO A 3 -22.62 -4.91 -25.30
N PRO A 4 -23.84 -4.67 -24.76
CA PRO A 4 -24.37 -5.48 -23.68
C PRO A 4 -24.53 -6.93 -24.12
N VAL A 5 -24.24 -7.87 -23.20
CA VAL A 5 -24.49 -9.30 -23.43
C VAL A 5 -26.00 -9.50 -23.58
N GLN A 6 -26.43 -10.03 -24.73
CA GLN A 6 -27.83 -10.25 -25.03
C GLN A 6 -28.22 -11.72 -24.75
N SER A 7 -29.45 -11.91 -24.25
CA SER A 7 -30.02 -13.25 -24.14
C SER A 7 -30.30 -13.82 -25.53
N PRO A 8 -30.05 -15.12 -25.79
CA PRO A 8 -30.45 -15.77 -27.04
C PRO A 8 -31.97 -15.72 -27.30
N PHE A 9 -32.77 -15.67 -26.23
CA PHE A 9 -34.24 -15.57 -26.28
C PHE A 9 -34.70 -14.44 -25.34
N PRO A 10 -34.70 -13.17 -25.79
CA PRO A 10 -35.07 -12.03 -24.97
C PRO A 10 -36.53 -12.05 -24.49
N GLU A 11 -37.43 -12.59 -25.31
CA GLU A 11 -38.87 -12.68 -25.04
C GLU A 11 -39.15 -13.47 -23.74
N LEU A 12 -38.42 -14.55 -23.50
CA LEU A 12 -38.56 -15.40 -22.31
C LEU A 12 -38.20 -14.67 -21.01
N LEU A 13 -37.39 -13.62 -21.08
CA LEU A 13 -37.08 -12.77 -19.91
C LEU A 13 -38.29 -11.94 -19.46
N SER A 14 -39.23 -11.68 -20.38
CA SER A 14 -40.36 -10.77 -20.14
C SER A 14 -41.69 -11.47 -19.91
N SER A 15 -41.86 -12.71 -20.40
CA SER A 15 -43.17 -13.38 -20.46
C SER A 15 -43.40 -14.45 -19.38
N ASN A 16 -42.47 -14.61 -18.42
CA ASN A 16 -42.46 -15.70 -17.42
C ASN A 16 -42.74 -17.10 -18.03
N SER A 17 -42.47 -17.27 -19.32
CA SER A 17 -42.75 -18.49 -20.06
C SER A 17 -41.57 -19.43 -19.95
N ALA A 18 -41.82 -20.72 -19.74
CA ALA A 18 -40.77 -21.72 -19.76
C ALA A 18 -40.23 -21.92 -21.20
N PRO A 19 -38.94 -22.26 -21.38
CA PRO A 19 -38.44 -22.75 -22.67
C PRO A 19 -39.27 -23.96 -23.10
N CYS A 20 -39.84 -23.89 -24.30
CA CYS A 20 -40.76 -24.91 -24.79
C CYS A 20 -40.02 -26.07 -25.49
N THR A 21 -38.73 -25.87 -25.85
CA THR A 21 -37.91 -26.88 -26.53
C THR A 21 -36.59 -27.16 -25.82
N ASP A 22 -36.09 -28.38 -25.97
CA ASP A 22 -34.76 -28.77 -25.48
C ASP A 22 -33.65 -27.92 -26.10
N LEU A 23 -33.82 -27.52 -27.37
CA LEU A 23 -32.89 -26.62 -28.07
C LEU A 23 -32.80 -25.25 -27.37
N GLN A 24 -33.94 -24.64 -27.00
CA GLN A 24 -33.93 -23.38 -26.27
C GLN A 24 -33.19 -23.50 -24.94
N SER A 25 -33.46 -24.57 -24.19
CA SER A 25 -32.79 -24.84 -22.92
C SER A 25 -31.28 -25.01 -23.09
N ALA A 26 -30.84 -25.76 -24.11
CA ALA A 26 -29.43 -25.98 -24.41
C ALA A 26 -28.69 -24.68 -24.79
N THR A 27 -29.28 -23.87 -25.68
CA THR A 27 -28.69 -22.59 -26.11
C THR A 27 -28.57 -21.60 -24.95
N ILE A 28 -29.58 -21.52 -24.07
CA ILE A 28 -29.50 -20.69 -22.86
C ILE A 28 -28.36 -21.20 -21.95
N TRP A 29 -28.23 -22.52 -21.79
CA TRP A 29 -27.19 -23.12 -20.96
C TRP A 29 -25.78 -22.80 -21.47
N GLU A 30 -25.54 -22.95 -22.78
CA GLU A 30 -24.26 -22.56 -23.41
C GLU A 30 -23.95 -21.07 -23.21
N ALA A 31 -24.93 -20.19 -23.41
CA ALA A 31 -24.74 -18.75 -23.21
C ALA A 31 -24.36 -18.43 -21.75
N ILE A 32 -25.02 -19.07 -20.77
CA ILE A 32 -24.69 -18.93 -19.35
C ILE A 32 -23.26 -19.43 -19.06
N GLN A 33 -22.86 -20.57 -19.62
CA GLN A 33 -21.52 -21.10 -19.39
C GLN A 33 -20.43 -20.23 -20.02
N GLY A 34 -20.64 -19.76 -21.24
CA GLY A 34 -19.73 -18.82 -21.90
C GLY A 34 -19.52 -17.57 -21.04
N ALA A 35 -20.62 -16.97 -20.58
CA ALA A 35 -20.57 -15.81 -19.68
C ALA A 35 -19.84 -16.11 -18.35
N ARG A 36 -20.07 -17.27 -17.74
CA ARG A 36 -19.35 -17.70 -16.52
C ARG A 36 -17.86 -17.84 -16.74
N MET A 37 -17.45 -18.43 -17.87
CA MET A 37 -16.04 -18.55 -18.23
C MET A 37 -15.39 -17.18 -18.41
N ASP A 38 -16.08 -16.25 -19.08
CA ASP A 38 -15.59 -14.90 -19.30
C ASP A 38 -15.46 -14.10 -17.98
N ILE A 39 -16.45 -14.22 -17.08
CA ILE A 39 -16.35 -13.68 -15.72
C ILE A 39 -15.09 -14.22 -15.04
N GLY A 40 -14.87 -15.54 -15.06
CA GLY A 40 -13.69 -16.16 -14.46
C GLY A 40 -12.37 -15.64 -15.05
N ARG A 41 -12.29 -15.48 -16.39
CA ARG A 41 -11.12 -14.91 -17.06
C ARG A 41 -10.85 -13.47 -16.61
N ILE A 42 -11.90 -12.64 -16.55
CA ILE A 42 -11.81 -11.24 -16.11
C ILE A 42 -11.35 -11.17 -14.64
N GLU A 43 -11.92 -11.99 -13.76
CA GLU A 43 -11.53 -12.04 -12.36
C GLU A 43 -10.07 -12.43 -12.16
N ILE A 44 -9.57 -13.41 -12.93
CA ILE A 44 -8.16 -13.80 -12.93
C ILE A 44 -7.28 -12.63 -13.39
N ALA A 45 -7.63 -11.99 -14.51
CA ALA A 45 -6.90 -10.84 -15.03
C ALA A 45 -6.88 -9.67 -14.02
N MET A 46 -8.01 -9.39 -13.36
CA MET A 46 -8.10 -8.39 -12.30
C MET A 46 -7.17 -8.71 -11.14
N LYS A 47 -7.14 -9.96 -10.67
CA LYS A 47 -6.22 -10.39 -9.59
C LYS A 47 -4.76 -10.20 -10.00
N GLN A 48 -4.39 -10.59 -11.22
CA GLN A 48 -3.03 -10.43 -11.74
C GLN A 48 -2.63 -8.95 -11.85
N LEU A 49 -3.51 -8.10 -12.39
CA LEU A 49 -3.28 -6.67 -12.50
C LEU A 49 -3.18 -5.99 -11.13
N ALA A 50 -4.00 -6.41 -10.16
CA ALA A 50 -3.91 -5.91 -8.78
C ALA A 50 -2.57 -6.28 -8.13
N ALA A 51 -2.11 -7.52 -8.31
CA ALA A 51 -0.80 -7.97 -7.84
C ALA A 51 0.33 -7.16 -8.49
N LYS A 52 0.29 -6.97 -9.81
CA LYS A 52 1.28 -6.18 -10.54
C LYS A 52 1.29 -4.72 -10.08
N ARG A 53 0.11 -4.11 -9.89
CA ARG A 53 -0.03 -2.75 -9.36
C ARG A 53 0.61 -2.63 -7.98
N SER A 54 0.40 -3.61 -7.10
CA SER A 54 1.02 -3.62 -5.77
C SER A 54 2.55 -3.67 -5.85
N GLN A 55 3.09 -4.58 -6.68
CA GLN A 55 4.54 -4.67 -6.91
C GLN A 55 5.14 -3.36 -7.44
N LEU A 56 4.47 -2.73 -8.40
CA LEU A 56 4.92 -1.45 -8.98
C LEU A 56 4.88 -0.32 -7.94
N LYS A 57 3.85 -0.25 -7.09
CA LYS A 57 3.81 0.73 -5.99
C LYS A 57 4.99 0.55 -5.04
N VAL A 58 5.30 -0.69 -4.66
CA VAL A 58 6.46 -0.99 -3.81
C VAL A 58 7.77 -0.60 -4.50
N PHE A 59 7.91 -0.90 -5.80
CA PHE A 59 9.08 -0.51 -6.59
C PHE A 59 9.26 1.02 -6.62
N VAL A 60 8.21 1.77 -6.94
CA VAL A 60 8.24 3.24 -6.96
C VAL A 60 8.61 3.78 -5.58
N GLN A 61 7.99 3.29 -4.51
CA GLN A 61 8.28 3.74 -3.15
C GLN A 61 9.74 3.50 -2.75
N LYS A 62 10.26 2.29 -3.01
CA LYS A 62 11.65 1.94 -2.69
C LYS A 62 12.63 2.83 -3.45
N ASN A 63 12.45 3.01 -4.76
CA ASN A 63 13.35 3.82 -5.58
C ASN A 63 13.24 5.31 -5.27
N SER A 64 12.03 5.82 -5.03
CA SER A 64 11.83 7.21 -4.60
C SER A 64 12.54 7.48 -3.27
N SER A 65 12.53 6.52 -2.35
CA SER A 65 13.26 6.66 -1.07
C SER A 65 14.78 6.79 -1.26
N ILE A 66 15.34 6.23 -2.34
CA ILE A 66 16.77 6.35 -2.69
C ILE A 66 17.09 7.77 -3.17
N LEU A 67 16.18 8.36 -3.94
CA LEU A 67 16.32 9.73 -4.46
C LEU A 67 15.91 10.82 -3.45
N SER A 68 15.42 10.43 -2.28
CA SER A 68 14.98 11.36 -1.23
C SER A 68 16.08 12.37 -0.89
N ALA A 69 15.70 13.64 -0.82
CA ALA A 69 16.61 14.74 -0.49
C ALA A 69 17.37 14.51 0.82
N ILE A 70 16.75 13.83 1.79
CA ILE A 70 17.35 13.57 3.11
C ILE A 70 18.63 12.73 3.05
N ARG A 71 18.86 11.96 1.97
CA ARG A 71 20.11 11.21 1.76
C ARG A 71 21.25 12.06 1.21
N ARG A 72 20.93 13.24 0.67
CA ARG A 72 21.90 14.19 0.08
C ARG A 72 22.17 15.39 1.00
N LEU A 73 21.44 15.52 2.10
CA LEU A 73 21.67 16.60 3.05
C LEU A 73 23.04 16.43 3.72
N PRO A 74 23.80 17.53 3.86
CA PRO A 74 25.00 17.54 4.70
C PRO A 74 24.67 17.16 6.15
N PRO A 75 25.63 16.57 6.89
CA PRO A 75 25.49 16.25 8.31
C PRO A 75 24.99 17.42 9.17
N GLU A 76 25.43 18.64 8.87
CA GLU A 76 25.09 19.87 9.59
C GLU A 76 23.60 20.17 9.47
N ILE A 77 23.06 20.15 8.25
CA ILE A 77 21.63 20.38 8.01
C ILE A 77 20.79 19.27 8.65
N LEU A 78 21.24 18.01 8.59
CA LEU A 78 20.58 16.91 9.29
C LEU A 78 20.58 17.11 10.81
N SER A 79 21.67 17.64 11.37
CA SER A 79 21.79 17.91 12.81
C SER A 79 20.82 19.01 13.27
N GLU A 80 20.66 20.07 12.48
CA GLU A 80 19.68 21.13 12.75
C GLU A 80 18.23 20.61 12.69
N ILE A 81 17.91 19.80 11.67
CA ILE A 81 16.61 19.14 11.56
C ILE A 81 16.38 18.26 12.79
N PHE A 82 17.36 17.46 13.20
CA PHE A 82 17.22 16.60 14.38
C PHE A 82 17.02 17.40 15.65
N ALA A 83 17.70 18.54 15.82
CA ALA A 83 17.53 19.42 16.96
C ALA A 83 16.06 19.87 17.04
N LEU A 84 15.51 20.38 15.94
CA LEU A 84 14.09 20.78 15.87
C LEU A 84 13.11 19.63 16.14
N CYS A 85 13.42 18.41 15.70
CA CYS A 85 12.54 17.25 15.86
C CYS A 85 12.59 16.60 17.25
N VAL A 86 13.76 16.64 17.91
CA VAL A 86 14.00 16.00 19.21
C VAL A 86 13.68 16.94 20.37
N CYS A 87 13.57 18.25 20.14
CA CYS A 87 13.12 19.20 21.15
C CYS A 87 11.62 19.04 21.47
N GLY A 88 11.25 18.93 22.75
CA GLY A 88 9.96 19.49 23.21
C GLY A 88 8.93 18.58 23.86
N ASP A 89 9.26 17.39 24.37
CA ASP A 89 8.32 16.71 25.29
C ASP A 89 9.02 16.09 26.50
N PRO A 90 9.08 16.83 27.64
CA PRO A 90 9.61 16.32 28.90
C PRO A 90 8.86 15.07 29.40
N PHE A 91 7.63 14.85 28.93
CA PHE A 91 6.74 13.78 29.40
C PHE A 91 6.80 12.52 28.52
N ASN A 92 7.45 12.56 27.35
CA ASN A 92 7.65 11.37 26.52
C ASN A 92 9.04 11.25 25.86
N PRO A 93 10.09 11.10 26.67
CA PRO A 93 11.47 10.94 26.20
C PRO A 93 11.70 9.68 25.34
N ARG A 94 10.77 8.71 25.33
CA ARG A 94 10.83 7.53 24.46
C ARG A 94 10.42 7.81 23.02
N ARG A 95 9.66 8.88 22.76
CA ARG A 95 9.13 9.22 21.42
C ARG A 95 9.78 10.43 20.77
N ARG A 96 10.48 11.26 21.56
CA ARG A 96 11.15 12.49 21.10
C ARG A 96 12.56 12.64 21.68
N GLY A 97 13.32 11.54 21.71
CA GLY A 97 14.73 11.55 22.13
C GLY A 97 15.68 11.37 20.94
N ALA A 98 16.95 11.72 21.11
CA ALA A 98 18.01 11.50 20.11
C ALA A 98 18.06 10.03 19.62
N TRP A 99 17.69 9.09 20.49
CA TRP A 99 17.55 7.68 20.17
C TRP A 99 16.57 7.37 19.03
N VAL A 100 15.54 8.18 18.82
CA VAL A 100 14.54 7.96 17.77
C VAL A 100 15.18 8.16 16.39
N VAL A 101 15.87 9.28 16.20
CA VAL A 101 16.58 9.57 14.94
C VAL A 101 17.79 8.65 14.75
N ALA A 102 18.48 8.28 15.83
CA ALA A 102 19.63 7.36 15.79
C ALA A 102 19.27 5.91 15.42
N ARG A 103 17.98 5.55 15.38
CA ARG A 103 17.50 4.22 14.99
C ARG A 103 17.08 4.12 13.52
N VAL A 104 17.05 5.24 12.79
CA VAL A 104 16.59 5.26 11.39
C VAL A 104 17.57 4.57 10.44
N CYS A 105 18.83 5.00 10.42
CA CYS A 105 19.88 4.40 9.58
C CYS A 105 21.28 4.70 10.12
N ARG A 106 22.33 4.12 9.50
CA ARG A 106 23.73 4.33 9.92
C ARG A 106 24.16 5.81 9.84
N GLN A 107 23.78 6.51 8.77
CA GLN A 107 24.12 7.93 8.60
C GLN A 107 23.46 8.79 9.68
N TRP A 108 22.18 8.59 9.94
CA TRP A 108 21.45 9.34 10.98
C TRP A 108 21.98 9.05 12.38
N ARG A 109 22.37 7.81 12.65
CA ARG A 109 23.06 7.46 13.90
C ARG A 109 24.38 8.19 14.04
N ALA A 110 25.19 8.23 12.99
CA ALA A 110 26.47 8.94 13.02
C ALA A 110 26.26 10.43 13.27
N VAL A 111 25.33 11.08 12.56
CA VAL A 111 24.99 12.49 12.80
C VAL A 111 24.48 12.71 14.22
N ALA A 112 23.54 11.88 14.69
CA ALA A 112 22.95 12.03 16.01
C ALA A 112 23.99 11.87 17.13
N MET A 113 24.90 10.90 17.02
CA MET A 113 25.97 10.69 18.01
C MET A 113 27.02 11.82 18.01
N ASN A 114 27.28 12.44 16.86
CA ASN A 114 28.21 13.57 16.76
C ASN A 114 27.56 14.92 17.09
N THR A 115 26.26 14.98 17.36
CA THR A 115 25.55 16.21 17.70
C THR A 115 25.23 16.25 19.19
N ALA A 116 26.14 16.79 20.01
CA ALA A 116 26.04 16.79 21.47
C ALA A 116 24.74 17.43 22.00
N GLU A 117 24.21 18.45 21.29
CA GLU A 117 22.97 19.14 21.66
C GLU A 117 21.75 18.20 21.75
N LEU A 118 21.69 17.16 20.92
CA LEU A 118 20.58 16.19 20.93
C LEU A 118 20.53 15.38 22.23
N TRP A 119 21.64 15.28 22.94
CA TRP A 119 21.80 14.47 24.15
C TRP A 119 21.69 15.28 25.43
N ARG A 120 21.40 16.58 25.33
CA ARG A 120 21.31 17.47 26.50
C ARG A 120 20.21 17.06 27.48
N HIS A 121 19.17 16.37 26.99
CA HIS A 121 18.07 15.86 27.80
C HIS A 121 17.76 14.41 27.42
N PHE A 122 18.07 13.45 28.31
CA PHE A 122 17.70 12.06 28.15
C PHE A 122 17.11 11.50 29.44
N PHE A 123 16.18 10.55 29.29
CA PHE A 123 15.51 9.92 30.42
C PHE A 123 16.17 8.59 30.75
N VAL A 124 16.56 8.44 32.00
CA VAL A 124 16.95 7.16 32.58
C VAL A 124 15.74 6.63 33.36
N PRO A 125 15.11 5.52 32.92
CA PRO A 125 14.08 4.88 33.72
C PRO A 125 14.66 4.49 35.07
N LYS A 126 13.96 4.78 36.17
CA LYS A 126 14.36 4.26 37.48
C LYS A 126 14.25 2.73 37.44
N SER A 127 15.37 2.05 37.60
CA SER A 127 15.40 0.61 37.87
C SER A 127 14.76 0.38 39.23
N GLY A 128 13.67 -0.39 39.28
CA GLY A 128 13.09 -0.84 40.54
C GLY A 128 14.06 -1.82 41.20
N PHE A 129 14.63 -1.44 42.34
CA PHE A 129 15.17 -2.33 43.34
C PHE A 129 14.15 -2.44 44.48
#